data_AF-A0A410Q1X3-F1
#
_entry.id   AF-A0A410Q1X3-F1
#
_cell.length_a   1.000
_cell.length_b   1.000
_cell.length_c   1.000
_cell.angle_alpha   90.00
_cell.angle_beta   90.00
_cell.angle_gamma   90.00
#
_symmetry.space_group_name_H-M   'P 1'
#
loop_
_entity.id
_entity.type
_entity.pdbx_description
1 polymer ?
#
loop_
_entity_poly.entity_id
_entity_poly.type
_entity_poly.pdbx_seq_one_letter_code
_entity_poly.pdbx_strand_id
1 'polypeptide(L)'
;MTANEVKNLLKIYYDIPAMISAEFATIRNCETEKNGISLPSVNLSGLPGGKGLTGDRTASMALANQERYYDEEIKACSRRIAELRDARNWLGVALGKLDQTDRYILELRYMGDPKNRKYRRRPEWKEIADKVELSESQTRERVRIALLKLMIQADQIVLPGMIR
;
A
#
# COMPACT_ATOMS: atom_id res chain seq x y z
N MET A 1 -14.42 -9.96 2.79
CA MET A 1 -13.00 -10.36 2.68
C MET A 1 -12.84 -11.85 2.95
N THR A 2 -11.99 -12.54 2.19
CA THR A 2 -11.64 -13.94 2.44
C THR A 2 -10.63 -14.09 3.59
N ALA A 3 -10.53 -15.30 4.16
CA ALA A 3 -9.51 -15.62 5.17
C ALA A 3 -8.08 -15.38 4.67
N ASN A 4 -7.85 -15.58 3.37
CA ASN A 4 -6.54 -15.38 2.75
C ASN A 4 -6.20 -13.90 2.59
N GLU A 5 -7.18 -13.05 2.24
CA GLU A 5 -7.00 -11.59 2.22
C GLU A 5 -6.65 -11.06 3.61
N VAL A 6 -7.37 -11.48 4.66
CA VAL A 6 -7.06 -11.09 6.04
C VAL A 6 -5.63 -11.49 6.41
N LYS A 7 -5.23 -12.73 6.12
CA LYS A 7 -3.85 -13.21 6.37
C LYS A 7 -2.81 -12.41 5.59
N ASN A 8 -3.08 -12.05 4.35
CA ASN A 8 -2.15 -11.27 3.53
C ASN A 8 -2.02 -9.84 4.06
N LEU A 9 -3.13 -9.23 4.47
CA LEU A 9 -3.12 -7.90 5.08
C LEU A 9 -2.38 -7.90 6.43
N LEU A 10 -2.56 -8.92 7.26
CA LEU A 10 -1.79 -9.10 8.50
C LEU A 10 -0.28 -9.15 8.22
N LYS A 11 0.16 -9.88 7.20
CA LYS A 11 1.59 -9.99 6.86
C LYS A 11 2.23 -8.66 6.50
N ILE A 12 1.50 -7.79 5.79
CA ILE A 12 2.04 -6.51 5.33
C ILE A 12 1.77 -5.37 6.31
N TYR A 13 0.96 -5.57 7.36
CA TYR A 13 0.46 -4.48 8.21
C TYR A 13 1.53 -3.53 8.71
N TYR A 14 2.66 -4.07 9.18
CA TYR A 14 3.78 -3.29 9.67
C TYR A 14 4.65 -2.68 8.56
N ASP A 15 4.54 -3.19 7.34
CA ASP A 15 5.25 -2.72 6.15
C ASP A 15 4.45 -1.68 5.35
N ILE A 16 3.13 -1.57 5.58
CA ILE A 16 2.26 -0.56 4.93
C ILE A 16 2.86 0.86 4.99
N PRO A 17 3.41 1.36 6.12
CA PRO A 17 4.05 2.68 6.14
C PRO A 17 5.21 2.82 5.14
N ALA A 18 6.03 1.77 4.99
CA ALA A 18 7.13 1.76 4.02
C ALA A 18 6.58 1.69 2.58
N MET A 19 5.53 0.90 2.33
CA MET A 19 4.86 0.85 1.03
C MET A 19 4.27 2.21 0.62
N ILE A 20 3.59 2.90 1.55
CA ILE A 20 3.09 4.27 1.32
C ILE A 20 4.25 5.23 1.02
N SER A 21 5.37 5.11 1.75
CA SER A 21 6.54 5.96 1.50
C SER A 21 7.15 5.74 0.11
N ALA A 22 7.12 4.51 -0.40
CA ALA A 22 7.56 4.16 -1.74
C ALA A 22 6.64 4.76 -2.81
N GLU A 23 5.32 4.67 -2.65
CA GLU A 23 4.36 5.31 -3.55
C GLU A 23 4.53 6.84 -3.58
N PHE A 24 4.76 7.49 -2.42
CA PHE A 24 5.10 8.91 -2.38
C PHE A 24 6.42 9.24 -3.09
N ALA A 25 7.42 8.34 -3.06
CA ALA A 25 8.65 8.52 -3.81
C ALA A 25 8.40 8.44 -5.31
N THR A 26 7.55 7.52 -5.77
CA THR A 26 7.11 7.43 -7.17
C THR A 26 6.42 8.72 -7.62
N ILE A 27 5.48 9.26 -6.82
CA ILE A 27 4.80 10.53 -7.13
C ILE A 27 5.83 11.66 -7.30
N ARG A 28 6.78 11.81 -6.37
CA ARG A 28 7.83 12.83 -6.48
C ARG A 28 8.69 12.68 -7.74
N ASN A 29 9.01 11.44 -8.11
CA ASN A 29 9.74 11.18 -9.36
C ASN A 29 8.91 11.59 -10.57
N CYS A 30 7.64 11.19 -10.63
CA CYS A 30 6.73 11.60 -11.71
C CYS A 30 6.59 13.13 -11.81
N GLU A 31 6.47 13.83 -10.67
CA GLU A 31 6.42 15.29 -10.63
C GLU A 31 7.73 15.93 -11.11
N THR A 32 8.88 15.35 -10.76
CA THR A 32 10.20 15.84 -11.20
C THR A 32 10.37 15.68 -12.70
N GLU A 33 10.04 14.50 -13.24
CA GLU A 33 10.09 14.24 -14.69
C GLU A 33 9.11 15.14 -15.45
N LYS A 34 7.88 15.31 -14.93
CA LYS A 34 6.87 16.22 -15.49
C LYS A 34 7.39 17.66 -15.54
N ASN A 35 8.03 18.15 -14.49
CA ASN A 35 8.59 19.51 -14.45
C ASN A 35 9.84 19.66 -15.31
N GLY A 36 10.62 18.58 -15.51
CA GLY A 36 11.77 18.54 -16.41
C GLY A 36 11.40 18.62 -17.90
N ILE A 37 10.15 18.30 -18.25
CA ILE A 37 9.59 18.40 -19.61
C ILE A 37 9.19 19.86 -19.96
N SER A 38 9.31 20.79 -19.02
CA SER A 38 9.25 22.23 -19.26
C SER A 38 10.25 22.61 -20.36
N LEU A 39 9.74 22.80 -21.59
CA LEU A 39 10.53 23.19 -22.74
C LEU A 39 11.39 24.41 -22.41
N PRO A 40 12.66 24.49 -22.87
CA PRO A 40 13.37 25.76 -22.89
C PRO A 40 12.50 26.77 -23.66
N SER A 41 12.31 27.97 -23.10
CA SER A 41 11.68 29.05 -23.84
C SER A 41 12.44 29.23 -25.15
N VAL A 42 11.78 28.96 -26.27
CA VAL A 42 12.40 29.14 -27.58
C VAL A 42 12.55 30.64 -27.78
N ASN A 43 13.69 31.19 -27.35
CA ASN A 43 14.09 32.56 -27.67
C ASN A 43 14.42 32.60 -29.16
N LEU A 44 13.38 32.76 -29.98
CA LEU A 44 13.47 33.03 -31.42
C LEU A 44 13.92 34.48 -31.63
N SER A 45 15.18 34.77 -31.29
CA SER A 45 15.84 36.04 -31.60
C SER A 45 16.84 35.79 -32.72
N GLY A 46 16.46 36.02 -33.98
CA GLY A 46 17.45 36.14 -35.06
C GLY A 46 17.09 35.71 -36.49
N LEU A 47 15.82 35.61 -36.90
CA LEU A 47 15.50 35.35 -38.32
C LEU A 47 14.72 36.51 -38.96
N PRO A 48 15.29 37.21 -39.98
CA PRO A 48 14.59 38.25 -40.70
C PRO A 48 13.75 37.59 -41.79
N GLY A 49 12.45 37.44 -41.54
CA GLY A 49 11.51 36.91 -42.54
C GLY A 49 10.33 36.22 -41.90
N GLY A 50 9.23 36.96 -41.74
CA GLY A 50 8.04 36.50 -41.05
C GLY A 50 7.41 35.23 -41.63
N LYS A 51 7.15 34.27 -40.74
CA LYS A 51 5.89 33.55 -40.51
C LYS A 51 6.11 32.64 -39.30
N GLY A 52 5.89 33.20 -38.11
CA GLY A 52 5.98 32.45 -36.86
C GLY A 52 4.90 31.36 -36.78
N LEU A 53 5.24 30.32 -36.02
CA LEU A 53 4.39 29.22 -35.54
C LEU A 53 4.10 28.10 -36.54
N THR A 54 5.07 27.19 -36.65
CA THR A 54 4.75 25.76 -36.52
C THR A 54 5.62 25.21 -35.39
N GLY A 55 5.17 25.38 -34.15
CA GLY A 55 5.60 24.47 -33.10
C GLY A 55 5.27 23.08 -33.60
N ASP A 56 6.29 22.23 -33.79
CA ASP A 56 6.15 20.92 -34.41
C ASP A 56 5.01 20.16 -33.72
N ARG A 57 3.90 19.98 -34.44
CA ARG A 57 2.66 19.38 -33.92
C ARG A 57 2.94 17.99 -33.35
N THR A 58 3.94 17.30 -33.90
CA THR A 58 4.41 15.99 -33.45
C THR A 58 5.06 16.08 -32.08
N ALA A 59 5.92 17.09 -31.87
CA ALA A 59 6.54 17.35 -30.57
C ALA A 59 5.50 17.74 -29.51
N SER A 60 4.54 18.62 -29.84
CA SER A 60 3.47 18.97 -28.90
C SER A 60 2.57 17.79 -28.55
N MET A 61 2.26 16.90 -29.51
CA MET A 61 1.50 15.68 -29.23
C MET A 61 2.28 14.67 -28.39
N ALA A 62 3.59 14.51 -28.63
CA ALA A 62 4.46 13.65 -27.83
C ALA A 62 4.54 14.13 -26.37
N LEU A 63 4.71 15.45 -26.16
CA LEU A 63 4.76 16.06 -24.83
C LEU A 63 3.41 15.93 -24.11
N ALA A 64 2.29 16.19 -24.80
CA ALA A 64 0.95 16.03 -24.22
C ALA A 64 0.65 14.57 -23.81
N ASN A 65 1.13 13.59 -24.57
CA ASN A 65 0.99 12.18 -24.22
C ASN A 65 1.85 11.82 -22.99
N GLN A 66 3.03 12.41 -22.88
CA GLN A 66 3.93 12.18 -21.76
C GLN A 66 3.42 12.83 -20.46
N GLU A 67 2.88 14.05 -20.51
CA GLU A 67 2.22 14.68 -19.36
C GLU A 67 1.01 13.87 -18.87
N ARG A 68 0.18 13.38 -19.80
CA ARG A 68 -0.96 12.50 -19.47
C ARG A 68 -0.52 11.23 -18.76
N TYR A 69 0.57 10.61 -19.22
CA TYR A 69 1.12 9.42 -18.59
C TYR A 69 1.48 9.66 -17.11
N TYR A 70 2.23 10.73 -16.81
CA TYR A 70 2.60 11.03 -15.42
C TYR A 70 1.38 11.39 -14.56
N ASP A 71 0.39 12.10 -15.12
CA ASP A 71 -0.85 12.40 -14.39
C ASP A 71 -1.66 11.13 -14.06
N GLU A 72 -1.70 10.15 -14.95
CA GLU A 72 -2.32 8.86 -14.71
C GLU A 72 -1.57 8.04 -13.65
N GLU A 73 -0.25 7.99 -13.71
CA GLU A 73 0.58 7.32 -12.70
C GLU A 73 0.45 7.96 -11.32
N ILE A 74 0.45 9.30 -11.22
CA ILE A 74 0.24 10.02 -9.95
C ILE A 74 -1.14 9.69 -9.37
N LYS A 75 -2.19 9.64 -10.21
CA LYS A 75 -3.55 9.24 -9.77
C LYS A 75 -3.58 7.79 -9.29
N ALA A 76 -2.89 6.89 -9.98
CA ALA A 76 -2.81 5.48 -9.59
C ALA A 76 -2.09 5.32 -8.24
N CYS A 77 -0.93 5.94 -8.07
CA CYS A 77 -0.18 5.94 -6.80
C CYS A 77 -1.02 6.52 -5.66
N SER A 78 -1.70 7.65 -5.90
CA SER A 78 -2.58 8.28 -4.91
C SER A 78 -3.72 7.35 -4.47
N ARG A 79 -4.30 6.60 -5.40
CA ARG A 79 -5.33 5.59 -5.11
C ARG A 79 -4.77 4.45 -4.25
N ARG A 80 -3.62 3.89 -4.63
CA ARG A 80 -2.94 2.84 -3.84
C ARG A 80 -2.61 3.30 -2.42
N ILE A 81 -2.17 4.56 -2.26
CA ILE A 81 -1.92 5.15 -0.94
C ILE A 81 -3.21 5.19 -0.10
N ALA A 82 -4.33 5.60 -0.69
CA ALA A 82 -5.61 5.64 0.01
C ALA A 82 -6.05 4.23 0.44
N GLU A 83 -5.99 3.25 -0.47
CA GLU A 83 -6.31 1.84 -0.18
C GLU A 83 -5.43 1.26 0.95
N LEU A 84 -4.12 1.53 0.92
CA LEU A 84 -3.19 1.11 1.96
C LEU A 84 -3.51 1.75 3.31
N ARG A 85 -3.87 3.04 3.33
CA ARG A 85 -4.27 3.75 4.56
C ARG A 85 -5.56 3.19 5.13
N ASP A 86 -6.57 2.98 4.30
CA ASP A 86 -7.86 2.44 4.71
C ASP A 86 -7.71 1.03 5.25
N ALA A 87 -6.97 0.16 4.55
CA ALA A 87 -6.69 -1.20 4.99
C ALA A 87 -5.94 -1.23 6.34
N ARG A 88 -4.94 -0.36 6.52
CA ARG A 88 -4.21 -0.24 7.79
C ARG A 88 -5.09 0.26 8.92
N ASN A 89 -5.87 1.31 8.68
CA ASN A 89 -6.75 1.90 9.69
C ASN A 89 -7.81 0.90 10.13
N TRP A 90 -8.44 0.23 9.17
CA TRP A 90 -9.40 -0.84 9.42
C TRP A 90 -8.77 -1.96 10.26
N LEU A 91 -7.62 -2.50 9.83
CA LEU A 91 -6.99 -3.61 10.55
C LEU A 91 -6.56 -3.19 11.96
N GLY A 92 -6.07 -1.95 12.14
CA GLY A 92 -5.74 -1.40 13.45
C GLY A 92 -6.94 -1.37 14.40
N VAL A 93 -8.10 -0.91 13.92
CA VAL A 93 -9.35 -0.91 14.69
C VAL A 93 -9.84 -2.34 14.96
N ALA A 94 -9.79 -3.21 13.97
CA ALA A 94 -10.24 -4.60 14.08
C ALA A 94 -9.40 -5.41 15.08
N LEU A 95 -8.08 -5.27 15.03
CA LEU A 95 -7.16 -5.87 15.99
C LEU A 95 -7.36 -5.30 17.40
N GLY A 96 -7.75 -4.03 17.53
CA GLY A 96 -8.08 -3.41 18.81
C GLY A 96 -9.33 -3.98 19.49
N LYS A 97 -10.19 -4.70 18.75
CA LYS A 97 -11.39 -5.36 19.26
C LYS A 97 -11.16 -6.83 19.65
N LEU A 98 -10.00 -7.40 19.33
CA LEU A 98 -9.65 -8.77 19.69
C LEU A 98 -9.16 -8.86 21.14
N ASP A 99 -9.25 -10.05 21.73
CA ASP A 99 -8.57 -10.32 22.99
C ASP A 99 -7.07 -10.12 22.85
N GLN A 100 -6.42 -9.64 23.90
CA GLN A 100 -4.98 -9.35 23.89
C GLN A 100 -4.16 -10.60 23.53
N THR A 101 -4.58 -11.78 23.99
CA THR A 101 -3.94 -13.06 23.68
C THR A 101 -4.11 -13.41 22.20
N ASP A 102 -5.35 -13.32 21.69
CA ASP A 102 -5.66 -13.62 20.28
C ASP A 102 -4.85 -12.72 19.34
N ARG A 103 -4.78 -11.42 19.67
CA ARG A 103 -3.97 -10.45 18.94
C ARG A 103 -2.49 -10.79 18.98
N TYR A 104 -1.95 -11.11 20.16
CA TYR A 104 -0.53 -11.44 20.30
C TYR A 104 -0.16 -12.70 19.50
N ILE A 105 -1.04 -13.71 19.47
CA ILE A 105 -0.85 -14.91 18.63
C ILE A 105 -0.82 -14.53 17.13
N LEU A 106 -1.72 -13.66 16.68
CA LEU A 106 -1.73 -13.18 15.28
C LEU A 106 -0.47 -12.38 14.93
N GLU A 107 0.00 -11.52 15.85
CA GLU A 107 1.24 -10.74 15.69
C GLU A 107 2.44 -11.68 15.51
N LEU A 108 2.61 -12.65 16.41
CA LEU A 108 3.68 -13.65 16.33
C LEU A 108 3.62 -14.48 15.04
N ARG A 109 2.43 -14.88 14.61
CA ARG A 109 2.28 -15.81 13.49
C ARG A 109 2.37 -15.13 12.12
N TYR A 110 1.73 -13.98 11.96
CA TYR A 110 1.50 -13.38 10.64
C TYR A 110 2.21 -12.06 10.44
N MET A 111 2.18 -11.18 11.44
CA MET A 111 2.62 -9.78 11.30
C MET A 111 4.13 -9.62 11.56
N GLY A 112 4.71 -10.55 12.34
CA GLY A 112 6.08 -10.46 12.82
C GLY A 112 6.15 -9.64 14.12
N ASP A 113 7.29 -9.76 14.82
CA ASP A 113 7.52 -9.03 16.07
C ASP A 113 7.71 -7.53 15.76
N PRO A 114 6.81 -6.63 16.23
CA PRO A 114 6.95 -5.20 16.03
C PRO A 114 8.25 -4.64 16.62
N LYS A 115 8.77 -5.25 17.69
CA LYS A 115 10.00 -4.85 18.37
C LYS A 115 11.24 -5.43 17.71
N ASN A 116 11.13 -6.57 17.02
CA ASN A 116 12.29 -7.27 16.47
C ASN A 116 12.08 -7.83 15.06
N ARG A 117 11.89 -6.92 14.10
CA ARG A 117 11.70 -7.25 12.67
C ARG A 117 12.92 -7.91 11.99
N LYS A 118 14.09 -7.94 12.64
CA LYS A 118 15.30 -8.59 12.10
C LYS A 118 15.17 -10.11 12.06
N TYR A 119 14.36 -10.70 12.95
CA TYR A 119 14.11 -12.14 12.94
C TYR A 119 13.12 -12.49 11.82
N ARG A 120 13.68 -12.96 10.69
CA ARG A 120 12.90 -13.40 9.51
C ARG A 120 12.17 -14.72 9.72
N ARG A 121 12.58 -15.51 10.71
CA ARG A 121 11.97 -16.82 10.97
C ARG A 121 10.62 -16.62 11.66
N ARG A 122 9.57 -17.17 11.05
CA ARG A 122 8.27 -17.27 11.71
C ARG A 122 8.34 -18.35 12.81
N PRO A 123 7.92 -18.04 14.04
CA PRO A 123 7.89 -19.04 15.09
C PRO A 123 6.92 -20.18 14.72
N GLU A 124 7.29 -21.38 15.16
CA GLU A 124 6.46 -22.57 15.02
C GLU A 124 5.28 -22.51 15.98
N TRP A 125 4.20 -23.25 15.68
CA TRP A 125 3.01 -23.25 16.53
C TRP A 125 3.30 -23.65 17.97
N LYS A 126 4.21 -24.60 18.19
CA LYS A 126 4.68 -24.98 19.53
C LYS A 126 5.32 -23.82 20.28
N GLU A 127 6.21 -23.07 19.62
CA GLU A 127 6.88 -21.92 20.24
C GLU A 127 5.90 -20.79 20.58
N ILE A 128 4.88 -20.60 19.75
CA ILE A 128 3.82 -19.63 20.02
C ILE A 128 2.96 -20.10 21.20
N ALA A 129 2.59 -21.38 21.23
CA ALA A 129 1.80 -21.99 22.29
C ALA A 129 2.52 -21.89 23.65
N ASP A 130 3.81 -22.20 23.68
CA ASP A 130 4.67 -22.05 24.87
C ASP A 130 4.70 -20.60 25.36
N LYS A 131 4.75 -19.61 24.46
CA LYS A 131 4.75 -18.18 24.82
C LYS A 131 3.42 -17.66 25.37
N VAL A 132 2.31 -18.31 25.06
CA VAL A 132 0.97 -17.91 25.52
C VAL A 132 0.39 -18.87 26.57
N GLU A 133 1.22 -19.80 27.05
CA GLU A 133 0.85 -20.79 28.07
C GLU A 133 -0.39 -21.62 27.70
N LEU A 134 -0.53 -21.96 26.42
CA LEU A 134 -1.62 -22.80 25.90
C LEU A 134 -1.07 -24.04 25.22
N SER A 135 -1.93 -25.04 25.00
CA SER A 135 -1.61 -26.12 24.07
C SER A 135 -1.59 -25.62 22.63
N GLU A 136 -0.88 -26.34 21.76
CA GLU A 136 -0.83 -26.04 20.33
C GLU A 136 -2.24 -26.07 19.70
N SER A 137 -3.07 -27.03 20.09
CA SER A 137 -4.45 -27.16 19.61
C SER A 137 -5.30 -25.94 19.99
N GLN A 138 -5.26 -25.54 21.26
CA GLN A 138 -5.95 -24.34 21.74
C GLN A 138 -5.46 -23.08 21.01
N THR A 139 -4.15 -22.94 20.83
CA THR A 139 -3.55 -21.80 20.12
C THR A 139 -4.08 -21.71 18.68
N ARG A 140 -4.12 -22.83 17.95
CA ARG A 140 -4.64 -22.88 16.58
C ARG A 140 -6.13 -22.56 16.52
N GLU A 141 -6.92 -23.05 17.47
CA GLU A 141 -8.35 -22.77 17.51
C GLU A 141 -8.63 -21.29 17.83
N ARG A 142 -7.88 -20.69 18.75
CA ARG A 142 -7.98 -19.25 19.03
C ARG A 142 -7.66 -18.41 17.79
N VAL A 143 -6.64 -18.78 17.02
CA VAL A 143 -6.34 -18.11 15.72
C VAL A 143 -7.47 -18.27 14.73
N ARG A 144 -8.04 -19.48 14.63
CA ARG A 144 -9.17 -19.73 13.73
C ARG A 144 -10.35 -18.81 14.07
N ILE A 145 -10.72 -18.72 15.35
CA ILE A 145 -11.79 -17.85 15.84
C ILE A 145 -11.46 -16.38 15.60
N ALA A 146 -10.22 -15.95 15.87
CA ALA A 146 -9.80 -14.58 15.65
C ALA A 146 -9.86 -14.17 14.17
N LEU A 147 -9.40 -15.03 13.26
CA LEU A 147 -9.51 -14.81 11.81
C LEU A 147 -10.96 -14.74 11.36
N LEU A 148 -11.84 -15.61 11.89
CA LEU A 148 -13.28 -15.55 11.59
C LEU A 148 -13.91 -14.23 12.05
N LYS A 149 -13.57 -13.76 13.27
CA LYS A 149 -14.03 -12.44 13.75
C LYS A 149 -13.58 -11.32 12.83
N LEU A 150 -12.33 -11.34 12.37
CA LEU A 150 -11.81 -10.34 11.42
C LEU A 150 -12.54 -10.39 10.07
N MET A 151 -12.86 -11.59 9.56
CA MET A 151 -13.63 -11.74 8.33
C MET A 151 -15.05 -11.17 8.45
N ILE A 152 -15.74 -11.49 9.54
CA ILE A 152 -17.10 -10.97 9.81
C ILE A 152 -17.07 -9.44 9.91
N GLN A 153 -16.07 -8.88 10.60
CA GLN A 153 -15.90 -7.42 10.69
C GLN A 153 -15.58 -6.78 9.35
N ALA A 154 -14.84 -7.47 8.47
CA ALA A 154 -14.55 -6.98 7.13
C ALA A 154 -15.81 -6.97 6.25
N ASP A 155 -16.68 -7.96 6.37
CA ASP A 155 -17.92 -8.01 5.57
C ASP A 155 -18.95 -6.94 5.99
N GLN A 156 -18.87 -6.47 7.24
CA GLN A 156 -19.69 -5.38 7.78
C GLN A 156 -19.21 -3.98 7.33
N ILE A 157 -17.98 -3.85 6.83
CA ILE A 157 -17.39 -2.56 6.44
C ILE A 157 -17.17 -2.58 4.92
N VAL A 158 -17.77 -1.63 4.20
CA VAL A 158 -17.45 -1.43 2.78
C VAL A 158 -16.10 -0.71 2.71
N LEU A 159 -15.03 -1.48 2.55
CA LEU A 159 -13.70 -0.93 2.27
C LEU A 159 -13.66 -0.45 0.80
N PRO A 160 -13.37 0.83 0.53
CA PRO A 160 -13.23 1.32 -0.84
C PRO A 160 -12.14 0.54 -1.57
N GLY A 161 -12.44 0.02 -2.77
CA GLY A 161 -11.47 -0.68 -3.62
C GLY A 161 -11.34 -2.19 -3.41
N MET A 162 -12.02 -2.78 -2.43
CA MET A 162 -12.05 -4.24 -2.28
C MET A 162 -13.23 -4.83 -3.05
N ILE A 163 -12.95 -5.25 -4.29
CA ILE A 163 -13.90 -5.93 -5.18
C ILE A 163 -14.48 -7.15 -4.44
N ARG A 164 -15.82 -7.24 -4.39
CA ARG A 164 -16.57 -8.40 -3.88
C ARG A 164 -16.59 -9.53 -4.90
#